data_AF-A0A8S2UWF7-F1
#
_entry.id   AF-A0A8S2UWF7-F1
#
_cell.length_a   1.000
_cell.length_b   1.000
_cell.length_c   1.000
_cell.angle_alpha   90.00
_cell.angle_beta   90.00
_cell.angle_gamma   90.00
#
_symmetry.space_group_name_H-M   'P 1'
#
loop_
_entity.id
_entity.type
_entity.pdbx_description
1 polymer ?
#
loop_
_entity_poly.entity_id
_entity_poly.type
_entity_poly.pdbx_seq_one_letter_code
_entity_poly.pdbx_strand_id
1 'polypeptide(L)'
;ALKLPDVVPSNLRASVIKALADNIAANDNHLTTGIIGTAALFPVLSDAGYHDLAVAVATQTTYPSFGFMFNNDVQNATTNWETFHALLKGFGGTDSLNH
;
A
#
# COMPACT_ATOMS: atom_id res chain seq x y z
N ALA A 1 -1.08 11.85 8.07
CA ALA A 1 -0.29 12.57 9.09
C ALA A 1 1.12 12.88 8.60
N LEU A 2 1.97 11.88 8.32
CA LEU A 2 3.40 12.10 7.98
C LEU A 2 3.68 12.94 6.71
N LYS A 3 2.74 12.99 5.76
CA LYS A 3 2.85 13.80 4.54
C LYS A 3 2.26 15.22 4.67
N LEU A 4 1.52 15.49 5.75
CA LEU A 4 0.95 16.81 6.01
C LEU A 4 1.95 17.62 6.88
N PRO A 5 2.16 18.90 6.58
CA PRO A 5 3.03 19.76 7.39
C PRO A 5 2.44 19.92 8.80
N ASP A 6 3.32 19.96 9.81
CA ASP A 6 3.02 20.32 11.21
C ASP A 6 1.97 19.46 11.95
N VAL A 7 1.58 18.30 11.39
CA VAL A 7 0.68 17.35 12.07
C VAL A 7 1.44 16.46 13.06
N VAL A 8 2.65 16.01 12.69
CA VAL A 8 3.51 15.21 13.58
C VAL A 8 4.62 16.11 14.11
N PRO A 9 4.72 16.32 15.44
CA PRO A 9 5.81 17.10 16.02
C PRO A 9 7.19 16.61 15.57
N SER A 10 8.10 17.53 15.30
CA SER A 10 9.43 17.22 14.74
C SER A 10 10.20 16.20 15.58
N ASN A 11 10.10 16.29 16.91
CA ASN A 11 10.74 15.37 17.85
C ASN A 11 10.12 13.95 17.84
N LEU A 12 8.91 13.77 17.31
CA LEU A 12 8.24 12.46 17.20
C LEU A 12 8.29 11.91 15.77
N ARG A 13 8.68 12.70 14.78
CA ARG A 13 8.58 12.30 13.37
C ARG A 13 9.38 11.04 13.06
N ALA A 14 10.59 10.92 13.61
CA ALA A 14 11.45 9.75 13.39
C ALA A 14 10.85 8.47 13.99
N SER A 15 10.27 8.53 15.20
CA SER A 15 9.66 7.36 15.84
C SER A 15 8.38 6.92 15.12
N VAL A 16 7.57 7.85 14.64
CA VAL A 16 6.35 7.54 13.87
C VAL A 16 6.69 6.90 12.51
N ILE A 17 7.74 7.39 11.83
CA ILE A 17 8.23 6.77 10.59
C ILE A 17 8.73 5.36 10.85
N LYS A 18 9.51 5.16 11.92
CA LYS A 18 9.98 3.82 12.28
C LYS A 18 8.82 2.88 12.57
N ALA A 19 7.81 3.34 13.32
CA ALA A 19 6.62 2.54 13.61
C ALA A 19 5.84 2.17 12.33
N LEU A 20 5.76 3.07 11.35
CA LEU A 20 5.19 2.77 10.03
C LEU A 20 6.00 1.67 9.32
N ALA A 21 7.32 1.81 9.23
CA ALA A 21 8.18 0.83 8.57
C ALA A 21 8.12 -0.54 9.26
N ASP A 22 8.17 -0.57 10.59
CA ASP A 22 8.03 -1.80 11.39
C ASP A 22 6.66 -2.46 11.15
N ASN A 23 5.58 -1.68 11.05
CA ASN A 23 4.25 -2.21 10.78
C ASN A 23 4.14 -2.85 9.39
N ILE A 24 4.74 -2.23 8.36
CA ILE A 24 4.77 -2.79 7.00
C ILE A 24 5.56 -4.10 6.99
N ALA A 25 6.74 -4.12 7.62
CA ALA A 25 7.57 -5.31 7.71
C ALA A 25 6.86 -6.46 8.46
N ALA A 26 6.11 -6.13 9.52
CA ALA A 26 5.31 -7.11 10.26
C ALA A 26 4.11 -7.68 9.47
N ASN A 27 3.74 -7.06 8.35
CA ASN A 27 2.72 -7.54 7.43
C ASN A 27 3.33 -8.11 6.14
N ASP A 28 4.54 -8.66 6.21
CA ASP A 28 5.27 -9.26 5.08
C ASP A 28 5.37 -8.30 3.87
N ASN A 29 5.52 -7.01 4.16
CA ASN A 29 5.57 -5.92 3.18
C ASN A 29 4.29 -5.77 2.33
N HIS A 30 3.12 -6.16 2.84
CA HIS A 30 1.83 -5.93 2.18
C HIS A 30 1.25 -4.55 2.48
N LEU A 31 0.39 -4.08 1.57
CA LEU A 31 -0.40 -2.87 1.77
C LEU A 31 -1.52 -3.12 2.78
N THR A 32 -1.56 -2.35 3.85
CA THR A 32 -2.65 -2.34 4.83
C THR A 32 -3.50 -1.07 4.74
N THR A 33 -3.28 -0.25 3.71
CA THR A 33 -3.85 1.08 3.53
C THR A 33 -4.91 1.14 2.44
N GLY A 34 -5.90 2.04 2.60
CA GLY A 34 -6.78 2.48 1.52
C GLY A 34 -6.15 3.59 0.66
N ILE A 35 -6.94 4.15 -0.28
CA ILE A 35 -6.45 5.07 -1.34
C ILE A 35 -5.61 6.25 -0.84
N ILE A 36 -6.02 6.91 0.26
CA ILE A 36 -5.32 8.08 0.81
C ILE A 36 -3.96 7.67 1.39
N GLY A 37 -3.93 6.53 2.09
CA GLY A 37 -2.70 6.01 2.70
C GLY A 37 -1.71 5.53 1.65
N THR A 38 -2.19 4.76 0.67
CA THR A 38 -1.36 4.21 -0.41
C THR A 38 -0.72 5.32 -1.25
N ALA A 39 -1.47 6.38 -1.59
CA ALA A 39 -0.94 7.52 -2.34
C ALA A 39 0.19 8.24 -1.57
N ALA A 40 0.11 8.32 -0.24
CA ALA A 40 1.11 8.97 0.59
C ALA A 40 2.29 8.05 0.96
N LEU A 41 2.11 6.72 0.92
CA LEU A 41 3.03 5.74 1.48
C LEU A 41 4.42 5.79 0.84
N PHE A 42 4.49 5.61 -0.48
CA PHE A 42 5.78 5.53 -1.20
C PHE A 42 6.62 6.81 -1.11
N PRO A 43 6.02 8.02 -1.25
CA PRO A 43 6.75 9.26 -0.98
C PRO A 43 7.24 9.35 0.47
N VAL A 44 6.43 8.99 1.47
CA VAL A 44 6.83 9.06 2.88
C VAL A 44 8.00 8.13 3.19
N LEU A 45 7.97 6.89 2.68
CA LEU A 45 9.07 5.94 2.84
C LEU A 45 10.35 6.45 2.15
N SER A 46 10.22 6.97 0.93
CA SER A 46 11.37 7.48 0.17
C SER A 46 11.98 8.72 0.81
N ASP A 47 11.16 9.70 1.22
CA ASP A 47 11.61 10.91 1.93
C ASP A 47 12.31 10.57 3.26
N ALA A 48 12.03 9.39 3.82
CA ALA A 48 12.62 8.88 5.06
C ALA A 48 13.81 7.93 4.85
N GLY A 49 14.22 7.67 3.61
CA GLY A 49 15.33 6.77 3.27
C GLY A 49 15.00 5.27 3.26
N TYR A 50 13.72 4.88 3.39
CA TYR A 50 13.26 3.49 3.35
C TYR A 50 12.95 3.04 1.92
N HIS A 51 13.86 3.29 0.98
CA HIS A 51 13.67 2.99 -0.45
C HIS A 51 13.48 1.50 -0.72
N ASP A 52 14.28 0.64 -0.08
CA ASP A 52 14.20 -0.81 -0.27
C ASP A 52 12.85 -1.36 0.20
N LEU A 53 12.32 -0.84 1.31
CA LEU A 53 10.99 -1.20 1.80
C LEU A 53 9.90 -0.73 0.83
N ALA A 54 10.02 0.48 0.28
CA ALA A 54 9.09 0.99 -0.72
C ALA A 54 9.06 0.11 -1.97
N VAL A 55 10.22 -0.35 -2.45
CA VAL A 55 10.33 -1.30 -3.57
C VAL A 55 9.74 -2.66 -3.20
N ALA A 56 10.02 -3.18 -2.00
CA ALA A 56 9.48 -4.46 -1.54
C ALA A 56 7.95 -4.45 -1.52
N VAL A 57 7.33 -3.37 -1.02
CA VAL A 57 5.87 -3.21 -1.05
C VAL A 57 5.33 -3.09 -2.48
N ALA A 58 6.00 -2.31 -3.34
CA ALA A 58 5.56 -2.09 -4.72
C ALA A 58 5.64 -3.36 -5.59
N THR A 59 6.54 -4.28 -5.25
CA THR A 59 6.81 -5.51 -6.00
C THR A 59 6.19 -6.76 -5.38
N GLN A 60 5.43 -6.62 -4.29
CA GLN A 60 4.66 -7.72 -3.71
C GLN A 60 3.66 -8.26 -4.74
N THR A 61 3.52 -9.59 -4.79
CA THR A 61 2.66 -10.31 -5.74
C THR A 61 1.54 -11.09 -5.06
N THR A 62 1.59 -11.28 -3.74
CA THR A 62 0.51 -11.89 -2.97
C THR A 62 -0.50 -10.86 -2.46
N TYR A 63 -1.71 -11.31 -2.17
CA TYR A 63 -2.79 -10.47 -1.70
C TYR A 63 -2.49 -9.89 -0.29
N PRO A 64 -2.75 -8.60 -0.02
CA PRO A 64 -3.12 -7.50 -0.94
C PRO A 64 -1.90 -6.80 -1.55
N SER A 65 -1.88 -6.64 -2.88
CA SER A 65 -0.85 -5.87 -3.60
C SER A 65 -1.26 -5.51 -5.04
N PHE A 66 -0.54 -4.57 -5.66
CA PHE A 66 -0.69 -4.31 -7.09
C PHE A 66 -0.21 -5.50 -7.94
N GLY A 67 0.84 -6.22 -7.51
CA GLY A 67 1.28 -7.43 -8.19
C GLY A 67 0.26 -8.57 -8.11
N PHE A 68 -0.54 -8.63 -7.04
CA PHE A 68 -1.69 -9.54 -6.95
C PHE A 68 -2.76 -9.20 -7.99
N MET A 69 -3.09 -7.90 -8.19
CA MET A 69 -4.01 -7.50 -9.27
C MET A 69 -3.47 -7.93 -10.64
N PHE A 70 -2.20 -7.65 -10.91
CA PHE A 70 -1.56 -7.95 -12.20
C PHE A 70 -1.52 -9.45 -12.51
N ASN A 71 -1.27 -10.29 -11.50
CA ASN A 71 -1.15 -11.75 -11.63
C ASN A 71 -2.37 -12.50 -11.07
N ASN A 72 -3.53 -11.86 -11.00
CA ASN A 72 -4.73 -12.48 -10.43
C ASN A 72 -5.15 -13.71 -11.25
N ASP A 73 -5.51 -14.79 -10.57
CA ASP A 73 -5.79 -16.09 -11.18
C ASP A 73 -7.13 -16.18 -11.91
N VAL A 74 -8.06 -15.27 -11.61
CA VAL A 74 -9.35 -15.15 -12.32
C VAL A 74 -9.21 -14.28 -13.55
N GLN A 75 -8.60 -13.10 -13.42
CA GLN A 75 -8.37 -12.16 -14.52
C GLN A 75 -7.19 -11.25 -14.21
N ASN A 76 -6.16 -11.26 -15.05
CA ASN A 76 -5.05 -10.29 -14.93
C ASN A 76 -5.55 -8.85 -15.10
N ALA A 77 -5.10 -7.96 -14.20
CA ALA A 77 -5.36 -6.54 -14.31
C ALA A 77 -4.55 -5.87 -15.44
N THR A 78 -5.23 -5.11 -16.31
CA THR A 78 -4.60 -4.19 -17.29
C THR A 78 -4.74 -2.72 -16.92
N THR A 79 -5.44 -2.45 -15.82
CA THR A 79 -5.79 -1.15 -15.23
C THR A 79 -5.81 -1.32 -13.71
N ASN A 80 -5.75 -0.23 -12.94
CA ASN A 80 -5.91 -0.34 -11.48
C ASN A 80 -7.37 -0.68 -11.14
N TRP A 81 -7.55 -1.52 -10.12
CA TRP A 81 -8.87 -1.90 -9.62
C TRP A 81 -9.23 -1.09 -8.38
N GLU A 82 -10.53 -0.92 -8.14
CA GLU A 82 -11.05 -0.20 -6.98
C GLU A 82 -10.67 -0.85 -5.65
N THR A 83 -10.59 -2.19 -5.63
CA THR A 83 -10.24 -2.96 -4.43
C THR A 83 -9.16 -4.00 -4.75
N PHE A 84 -8.30 -4.29 -3.76
CA PHE A 84 -7.27 -5.34 -3.88
C PHE A 84 -7.85 -6.77 -3.94
N HIS A 85 -9.09 -6.98 -3.53
CA HIS A 85 -9.70 -8.31 -3.35
C HIS A 85 -10.46 -8.81 -4.59
N ALA A 86 -10.42 -8.07 -5.71
CA ALA A 86 -11.41 -8.23 -6.79
C ALA A 86 -11.59 -9.69 -7.27
N LEU A 87 -12.81 -9.98 -7.76
CA LEU A 87 -13.27 -11.25 -8.33
C LEU A 87 -13.22 -12.49 -7.42
N LEU A 88 -12.81 -12.36 -6.16
CA LEU A 88 -13.01 -13.42 -5.17
C LEU A 88 -14.52 -13.70 -5.00
N LYS A 89 -14.92 -14.97 -5.14
CA LYS A 89 -16.31 -15.40 -4.92
C LYS A 89 -16.76 -15.00 -3.50
N GLY A 90 -17.76 -14.13 -3.40
CA GLY A 90 -18.34 -13.69 -2.12
C GLY A 90 -18.39 -12.17 -1.93
N PHE A 91 -17.68 -11.40 -2.76
CA PHE A 91 -17.73 -9.93 -2.75
C PHE A 91 -18.71 -9.44 -3.84
N GLY A 92 -19.80 -8.80 -3.42
CA GLY A 92 -20.91 -8.35 -4.29
C GLY A 92 -20.57 -7.13 -5.15
N GLY A 93 -21.34 -6.90 -6.22
CA GLY A 93 -21.01 -6.06 -7.38
C GLY A 93 -20.90 -4.55 -7.19
N THR A 94 -19.84 -4.09 -6.52
CA THR A 94 -19.37 -2.68 -6.55
C THR A 94 -17.85 -2.57 -6.72
N ASP A 95 -17.20 -3.49 -7.43
CA ASP A 95 -15.74 -3.46 -7.66
C ASP A 95 -15.44 -3.05 -9.12
N SER A 96 -15.11 -1.78 -9.36
CA SER A 96 -14.60 -1.34 -10.67
C SER A 96 -13.23 -1.96 -10.96
N LEU A 97 -13.06 -2.50 -12.17
CA LEU A 97 -11.77 -2.99 -12.65
C LEU A 97 -10.94 -1.91 -13.37
N ASN A 98 -11.35 -0.64 -13.31
CA ASN A 98 -10.62 0.50 -13.88
C ASN A 98 -10.90 1.77 -13.07
N HIS A 99 -10.12 2.01 -12.02
CA HIS A 99 -10.28 3.11 -11.06
C HIS A 99 -8.95 3.85 -10.87
#